data_AF-A0AAW6WJ21-F1
#
_entry.id   AF-A0AAW6WJ21-F1
#
_cell.length_a   1.000
_cell.length_b   1.000
_cell.length_c   1.000
_cell.angle_alpha   90.00
_cell.angle_beta   90.00
_cell.angle_gamma   90.00
#
_symmetry.space_group_name_H-M   'P 1'
#
loop_
_entity.id
_entity.type
_entity.pdbx_description
1 polymer ?
#
loop_
_entity_poly.entity_id
_entity_poly.type
_entity_poly.pdbx_seq_one_letter_code
_entity_poly.pdbx_strand_id
1 'polypeptide(L)'
;SYQARSQVKYIVMDMYSPYIQLAKRCFPKANIVLDTFHIVQLVNRAFNQTRIREMNQEKTKNPKLYRMLKRDWKLYLQDFLTLSESRKYC
;
A
#
# COMPACT_ATOMS: atom_id res chain seq x y z
N SER A 1 -34.17 4.63 -4.47
CA SER A 1 -34.92 3.84 -5.49
C SER A 1 -33.95 3.16 -6.46
N TYR A 2 -34.39 2.18 -7.26
CA TYR A 2 -33.55 1.57 -8.31
C TYR A 2 -33.00 2.60 -9.29
N GLN A 3 -33.87 3.54 -9.72
CA GLN A 3 -33.51 4.65 -10.60
C GLN A 3 -32.32 5.45 -10.07
N ALA A 4 -32.32 5.83 -8.79
CA ALA A 4 -31.20 6.56 -8.18
C ALA A 4 -29.89 5.74 -8.20
N ARG A 5 -29.95 4.44 -7.90
CA ARG A 5 -28.77 3.56 -7.89
C ARG A 5 -28.20 3.31 -9.29
N SER A 6 -29.04 3.33 -10.32
CA SER A 6 -28.60 3.22 -11.71
C SER A 6 -27.92 4.47 -12.26
N GLN A 7 -28.03 5.62 -11.58
CA GLN A 7 -27.35 6.86 -11.98
C GLN A 7 -25.92 6.96 -11.41
N VAL A 8 -25.56 6.09 -10.46
CA VAL A 8 -24.21 6.08 -9.87
C VAL A 8 -23.21 5.60 -10.93
N LYS A 9 -22.17 6.42 -11.17
CA LYS A 9 -21.13 6.15 -12.18
C LYS A 9 -19.90 5.44 -11.61
N TYR A 10 -19.51 5.79 -10.39
CA TYR A 10 -18.30 5.27 -9.76
C TYR A 10 -18.56 4.97 -8.29
N ILE A 11 -17.92 3.91 -7.79
CA ILE A 11 -17.88 3.56 -6.38
C ILE A 11 -16.44 3.29 -6.01
N VAL A 12 -15.93 4.01 -5.01
CA VAL A 12 -14.62 3.75 -4.42
C VAL A 12 -14.81 2.86 -3.19
N MET A 13 -14.10 1.73 -3.11
CA MET A 13 -14.22 0.80 -1.98
C MET A 13 -13.00 -0.09 -1.77
N ASP A 14 -12.99 -0.76 -0.62
CA ASP A 14 -12.02 -1.80 -0.29
C ASP A 14 -12.13 -3.04 -1.20
N MET A 15 -11.05 -3.82 -1.28
CA MET A 15 -10.87 -5.02 -2.09
C MET A 15 -11.60 -6.26 -1.54
N TYR A 16 -12.33 -6.14 -0.43
CA TYR A 16 -13.04 -7.27 0.16
C TYR A 16 -14.14 -7.80 -0.77
N SER A 17 -13.99 -9.05 -1.20
CA SER A 17 -14.84 -9.68 -2.23
C SER A 17 -16.36 -9.55 -1.97
N PRO A 18 -16.87 -9.74 -0.74
CA PRO A 18 -18.29 -9.52 -0.45
C PRO A 18 -18.78 -8.09 -0.73
N TYR A 19 -17.96 -7.06 -0.53
CA TYR A 19 -18.34 -5.68 -0.86
C TYR A 19 -18.44 -5.46 -2.36
N ILE A 20 -17.52 -6.04 -3.14
CA ILE A 20 -17.58 -6.00 -4.61
C ILE A 20 -18.86 -6.66 -5.10
N GLN A 21 -19.22 -7.82 -4.54
CA GLN A 21 -20.46 -8.52 -4.90
C GLN A 21 -21.70 -7.70 -4.53
N LEU A 22 -21.73 -7.11 -3.34
CA LEU A 22 -22.82 -6.24 -2.90
C LEU A 22 -22.94 -5.01 -3.80
N ALA A 23 -21.83 -4.37 -4.15
CA ALA A 23 -21.79 -3.19 -5.00
C ALA A 23 -22.35 -3.47 -6.40
N LYS A 24 -21.99 -4.61 -6.99
CA LYS A 24 -22.53 -5.02 -8.30
C LYS A 24 -24.05 -5.25 -8.25
N ARG A 25 -24.56 -5.79 -7.14
CA ARG A 25 -26.02 -5.99 -6.94
C ARG A 25 -26.75 -4.67 -6.68
N CYS A 26 -26.16 -3.80 -5.87
CA CYS A 26 -26.76 -2.53 -5.48
C CYS A 26 -26.66 -1.47 -6.59
N PHE A 27 -25.58 -1.45 -7.37
CA PHE A 27 -25.26 -0.41 -8.34
C PHE A 27 -24.80 -1.03 -9.67
N PRO A 28 -25.74 -1.56 -10.46
CA PRO A 28 -25.43 -2.38 -11.63
C PRO A 28 -24.73 -1.63 -12.77
N LYS A 29 -24.78 -0.29 -12.78
CA LYS A 29 -24.16 0.57 -13.81
C LYS A 29 -22.89 1.28 -13.33
N ALA A 30 -22.52 1.12 -12.06
CA ALA A 30 -21.38 1.82 -11.49
C ALA A 30 -20.08 1.06 -11.76
N ASN A 31 -19.02 1.80 -12.12
CA ASN A 31 -17.67 1.28 -12.15
C ASN A 31 -17.10 1.22 -10.73
N ILE A 32 -16.52 0.09 -10.36
CA ILE A 32 -15.89 -0.11 -9.05
C ILE A 32 -14.41 0.28 -9.17
N VAL A 33 -14.01 1.25 -8.35
CA VAL A 33 -12.63 1.70 -8.18
C VAL A 33 -12.16 1.20 -6.83
N LEU A 34 -10.99 0.58 -6.80
CA LEU A 34 -10.39 0.15 -5.54
C LEU A 34 -9.81 1.36 -4.80
N ASP A 35 -9.98 1.40 -3.49
CA ASP A 35 -9.38 2.42 -2.65
C ASP A 35 -7.85 2.33 -2.71
N THR A 36 -7.25 3.39 -3.24
CA THR A 36 -5.81 3.52 -3.42
C THR A 36 -5.04 3.47 -2.11
N PHE A 37 -5.66 3.85 -0.98
CA PHE A 37 -5.03 3.79 0.33
C PHE A 37 -4.64 2.35 0.69
N HIS A 38 -5.54 1.39 0.46
CA HIS A 38 -5.28 -0.02 0.75
C HIS A 38 -4.18 -0.59 -0.15
N ILE A 39 -4.10 -0.18 -1.41
CA ILE A 39 -3.03 -0.58 -2.34
C ILE A 39 -1.68 -0.09 -1.82
N VAL A 40 -1.56 1.21 -1.52
CA VAL A 40 -0.33 1.81 -0.98
C VAL A 40 0.06 1.13 0.34
N GLN A 41 -0.91 0.87 1.21
CA GLN A 41 -0.68 0.17 2.47
C GLN A 41 -0.15 -1.26 2.26
N LEU A 42 -0.70 -2.03 1.32
CA LEU A 42 -0.24 -3.38 1.00
C LEU A 42 1.19 -3.37 0.45
N VAL A 43 1.49 -2.46 -0.47
CA VAL A 43 2.84 -2.30 -1.03
C VAL A 43 3.84 -1.97 0.07
N ASN A 44 3.54 -1.00 0.94
CA ASN A 44 4.40 -0.62 2.06
C ASN A 44 4.64 -1.77 3.03
N ARG A 45 3.61 -2.58 3.32
CA ARG A 45 3.73 -3.78 4.16
C ARG A 45 4.64 -4.83 3.53
N ALA A 46 4.41 -5.16 2.26
CA ALA A 46 5.22 -6.14 1.52
C ALA A 46 6.69 -5.71 1.41
N PHE A 47 6.91 -4.42 1.17
CA PHE A 47 8.25 -3.85 1.10
C PHE A 47 8.96 -3.88 2.46
N ASN A 48 8.28 -3.50 3.54
CA ASN A 48 8.86 -3.58 4.89
C ASN A 48 9.17 -5.02 5.30
N GLN A 49 8.28 -5.98 4.99
CA GLN A 49 8.52 -7.40 5.26
C GLN A 49 9.76 -7.91 4.51
N THR A 50 9.90 -7.54 3.24
CA THR A 50 11.07 -7.87 2.42
C THR A 50 12.33 -7.27 3.03
N ARG A 51 12.31 -5.97 3.38
CA ARG A 51 13.43 -5.30 4.05
C ARG A 51 13.85 -6.01 5.34
N ILE A 52 12.89 -6.40 6.20
CA ILE A 52 13.19 -7.12 7.45
C ILE A 52 13.80 -8.49 7.17
N ARG A 53 13.27 -9.21 6.17
CA ARG A 53 13.79 -10.51 5.76
C ARG A 53 15.24 -10.40 5.32
N GLU A 54 15.54 -9.50 4.37
CA GLU A 54 16.90 -9.27 3.88
C GLU A 54 17.82 -8.78 5.01
N MET A 55 17.36 -7.84 5.84
CA MET A 55 18.11 -7.35 7.00
C MET A 55 18.54 -8.50 7.91
N ASN A 56 17.62 -9.41 8.26
CA ASN A 56 17.94 -10.52 9.16
C ASN A 56 18.89 -11.55 8.52
N GLN A 57 18.81 -11.77 7.21
CA GLN A 57 19.75 -12.64 6.48
C GLN A 57 21.18 -12.06 6.44
N GLU A 58 21.29 -10.74 6.35
CA GLU A 58 22.58 -10.04 6.26
C GLU A 58 23.25 -9.80 7.63
N LYS A 59 22.58 -10.14 8.73
CA LYS A 59 23.05 -9.90 10.10
C LYS A 59 24.46 -10.42 10.36
N THR A 60 24.79 -11.60 9.84
CA THR A 60 26.13 -12.22 9.99
C THR A 60 26.97 -12.13 8.71
N LYS A 61 26.34 -12.10 7.53
CA LYS A 61 27.03 -12.08 6.23
C LYS A 61 27.63 -10.72 5.90
N ASN A 62 26.85 -9.65 6.10
CA ASN A 62 27.26 -8.29 5.80
C ASN A 62 26.75 -7.31 6.88
N PRO A 63 27.50 -7.15 7.98
CA PRO A 63 27.12 -6.26 9.08
C PRO A 63 26.90 -4.80 8.66
N LYS A 64 27.56 -4.33 7.59
CA LYS A 64 27.36 -2.98 7.04
C LYS A 64 25.97 -2.85 6.43
N LEU A 65 25.59 -3.80 5.57
CA LEU A 65 24.27 -3.83 4.93
C LEU A 65 23.14 -4.00 5.96
N TYR A 66 23.32 -4.88 6.96
CA TYR A 66 22.42 -4.99 8.10
C TYR A 66 22.15 -3.62 8.76
N ARG A 67 23.23 -2.87 9.06
CA ARG A 67 23.12 -1.56 9.71
C ARG A 67 22.42 -0.54 8.82
N MET A 68 22.67 -0.54 7.52
CA MET A 68 21.97 0.32 6.56
C MET A 68 20.47 0.01 6.52
N LEU A 69 20.09 -1.26 6.32
CA LEU A 69 18.69 -1.69 6.28
C LEU A 69 17.94 -1.44 7.60
N LYS A 70 18.66 -1.49 8.73
CA LYS A 70 18.11 -1.19 10.06
C LYS A 70 17.97 0.30 10.34
N ARG A 71 19.03 1.08 10.10
CA ARG A 71 19.05 2.53 10.39
C ARG A 71 18.10 3.28 9.45
N ASP A 72 18.18 2.98 8.16
CA ASP A 72 17.52 3.75 7.11
C ASP A 72 16.09 3.28 6.83
N TRP A 73 15.48 2.49 7.74
CA TRP A 73 14.16 1.86 7.54
C TRP A 73 13.06 2.86 7.16
N LYS A 74 13.14 4.11 7.63
CA LYS A 74 12.18 5.18 7.28
C LYS A 74 12.28 5.60 5.82
N LEU A 75 13.48 5.62 5.24
CA LEU A 75 13.68 6.00 3.83
C LEU A 75 12.99 5.00 2.89
N TYR A 76 12.99 3.72 3.27
CA TYR A 76 12.32 2.66 2.53
C TYR A 76 10.78 2.77 2.55
N LEU A 77 10.20 3.53 3.49
CA LEU A 77 8.75 3.72 3.61
C LEU A 77 8.32 5.16 3.33
N GLN A 78 9.26 5.99 2.91
CA GLN A 78 9.03 7.40 2.64
C GLN A 78 8.46 7.57 1.23
N ASP A 79 7.55 8.54 1.09
CA ASP A 79 7.05 8.95 -0.23
C ASP A 79 8.21 9.46 -1.09
N PHE A 80 8.31 8.92 -2.31
CA PHE A 80 9.29 9.31 -3.32
C PHE A 80 9.36 10.83 -3.52
N LEU A 81 8.22 11.52 -3.54
CA LEU A 81 8.14 12.96 -3.75
C LEU A 81 8.75 13.78 -2.59
N THR A 82 8.89 13.16 -1.42
CA THR A 82 9.44 13.81 -0.23
C THR A 82 10.91 13.45 0.02
N LEU A 83 11.48 12.56 -0.79
CA LEU A 83 12.89 12.19 -0.70
C LEU A 83 13.76 13.41 -1.01
N SER A 84 14.79 13.59 -0.20
CA SER A 84 15.76 14.67 -0.33
C SER A 84 17.16 14.09 -0.21
N GLU A 85 18.13 14.70 -0.91
CA GLU A 85 19.55 14.32 -0.80
C GLU A 85 20.08 14.49 0.63
N SER A 86 19.54 15.44 1.38
CA SER A 86 19.85 15.61 2.80
C SER A 86 19.22 14.50 3.65
N ARG A 87 20.02 13.85 4.51
CA ARG A 87 19.49 12.92 5.53
C ARG A 87 18.69 13.70 6.57
N LYS A 88 17.38 13.52 6.56
CA LYS A 88 16.47 14.05 7.59
C LYS A 88 16.38 13.16 8.84
N TYR A 89 16.77 11.89 8.71
CA TYR A 89 16.70 10.93 9.80
C TYR A 89 18.13 10.49 10.18
N CYS A 90 18.54 10.84 11.39
CA CYS A 90 19.75 10.37 12.06
C CYS A 90 19.39 9.42 13.20
#